data_AF-A0A945CSL0-F1
#
_entry.id   AF-A0A945CSL0-F1
#
_cell.length_a   1.000
_cell.length_b   1.000
_cell.length_c   1.000
_cell.angle_alpha   90.00
_cell.angle_beta   90.00
_cell.angle_gamma   90.00
#
_symmetry.space_group_name_H-M   'P 1'
#
loop_
_entity.id
_entity.type
_entity.pdbx_description
1 polymer ?
#
loop_
_entity_poly.entity_id
_entity_poly.type
_entity_poly.pdbx_seq_one_letter_code
_entity_poly.pdbx_strand_id
1 'polypeptide(L)' 'LDEGDISIPRTLRTLRAANFDGSVRAAPPPGLVDDTAWGHKGRAFDTGYLKAVLQTLG' A
#
# COMPACT_ATOMS: atom_id res chain seq x y z
N LEU A 1 -2.54 -6.48 1.00
CA LEU A 1 -1.37 -5.82 1.66
C LEU A 1 -1.32 -6.25 3.13
N ASP A 2 -0.15 -6.18 3.78
CA ASP A 2 0.06 -6.50 5.21
C ASP A 2 -0.11 -7.97 5.64
N GLU A 3 -0.20 -8.88 4.68
CA GLU A 3 -0.24 -10.34 4.90
C GLU A 3 1.13 -11.02 4.70
N GLY A 4 2.18 -10.23 4.43
CA GLY A 4 3.54 -10.73 4.20
C GLY A 4 4.50 -10.35 5.33
N ASP A 5 5.79 -10.59 5.12
CA ASP A 5 6.82 -10.40 6.14
C ASP A 5 7.20 -8.92 6.39
N ILE A 6 6.74 -8.01 5.53
CA ILE A 6 7.06 -6.58 5.60
C ILE A 6 5.98 -5.84 6.38
N SER A 7 6.36 -5.22 7.50
CA SER A 7 5.50 -4.28 8.21
C SER A 7 5.37 -2.97 7.45
N ILE A 8 4.26 -2.79 6.75
CA ILE A 8 3.99 -1.56 5.98
C ILE A 8 3.95 -0.32 6.88
N PRO A 9 3.27 -0.33 8.05
CA PRO A 9 3.26 0.83 8.95
C PRO A 9 4.65 1.24 9.43
N ARG A 10 5.52 0.27 9.74
CA ARG A 10 6.90 0.54 10.15
C ARG A 10 7.71 1.15 9.01
N THR A 11 7.60 0.58 7.81
CA THR A 11 8.28 1.09 6.61
C THR A 11 7.89 2.54 6.31
N LEU A 12 6.60 2.85 6.30
CA LEU A 12 6.11 4.21 6.02
C LEU A 12 6.53 5.21 7.11
N ARG A 13 6.55 4.78 8.38
CA ARG A 13 7.06 5.60 9.49
C ARG A 13 8.55 5.92 9.31
N THR A 14 9.36 4.94 8.90
CA THR A 14 10.79 5.12 8.64
C THR A 14 11.04 6.07 7.48
N LEU A 15 10.29 5.92 6.37
CA LEU A 15 10.39 6.83 5.22
C LEU A 15 10.09 8.27 5.62
N ARG A 16 9.04 8.49 6.42
CA ARG A 16 8.71 9.80 6.97
C ARG A 16 9.83 10.35 7.86
N ALA A 17 10.37 9.53 8.76
CA ALA A 17 11.47 9.95 9.64
C ALA A 17 12.74 10.33 8.86
N ALA A 18 12.90 9.80 7.65
CA ALA A 18 13.96 10.16 6.71
C ALA A 18 13.62 11.36 5.79
N ASN A 19 12.50 12.06 6.04
CA ASN A 19 12.00 13.17 5.22
C ASN A 19 11.77 12.80 3.75
N PHE A 20 11.35 11.56 3.47
CA PHE A 20 10.97 11.17 2.13
C PHE A 20 9.66 11.85 1.71
N ASP A 21 9.71 12.60 0.60
CA ASP A 21 8.57 13.34 0.02
C ASP A 21 8.17 12.82 -1.39
N GLY A 22 8.62 11.61 -1.72
CA GLY A 22 8.31 10.98 -3.01
C GLY A 22 6.95 10.30 -3.04
N SER A 23 6.55 9.88 -4.23
CA SER A 23 5.34 9.06 -4.39
C SER A 23 5.54 7.65 -3.84
N VAL A 24 4.48 7.11 -3.21
CA VAL A 24 4.41 5.72 -2.75
C VAL A 24 3.35 4.99 -3.55
N ARG A 25 3.70 3.82 -4.08
CA ARG A 25 2.79 2.97 -4.86
C ARG A 25 2.89 1.53 -4.37
N ALA A 26 1.74 0.87 -4.21
CA ALA A 26 1.69 -0.57 -3.97
C ALA A 26 2.29 -1.35 -5.16
N ALA A 27 2.86 -2.52 -4.86
CA ALA A 27 3.22 -3.51 -5.88
C ALA A 27 1.96 -4.01 -6.62
N PRO A 28 2.11 -4.72 -7.75
CA PRO A 28 0.97 -5.38 -8.38
C PRO A 28 0.25 -6.32 -7.38
N PRO A 29 -1.08 -6.23 -7.25
CA PRO A 29 -1.83 -7.10 -6.34
C PRO A 29 -1.79 -8.54 -6.86
N PRO A 30 -2.01 -9.54 -5.98
CA PRO A 30 -2.31 -10.90 -6.41
C PRO A 30 -3.59 -10.95 -7.24
N GLY A 31 -3.76 -12.01 -8.04
CA GLY A 31 -4.98 -12.21 -8.81
C GLY A 31 -6.20 -12.35 -7.90
N LEU A 32 -7.24 -11.56 -8.17
CA LEU A 32 -8.51 -11.58 -7.45
C LEU A 32 -9.61 -12.22 -8.30
N VAL A 33 -10.49 -12.95 -7.64
CA VAL A 33 -11.70 -13.50 -8.28
C VAL A 33 -12.55 -12.35 -8.81
N ASP A 34 -13.05 -12.50 -10.04
CA ASP A 34 -13.83 -11.50 -10.76
C ASP A 34 -13.15 -10.13 -10.94
N ASP A 35 -11.83 -10.04 -10.88
CA ASP A 35 -11.09 -8.84 -11.29
C ASP A 35 -10.72 -8.93 -12.78
N THR A 36 -10.47 -7.76 -13.39
CA THR A 36 -10.01 -7.72 -14.78
C THR A 36 -8.55 -8.13 -14.86
N ALA A 37 -8.06 -8.39 -16.07
CA ALA A 37 -6.63 -8.62 -16.32
C ALA A 37 -5.72 -7.46 -15.86
N TRP A 38 -6.29 -6.28 -15.62
CA TRP A 38 -5.59 -5.09 -15.14
C TRP A 38 -5.54 -4.95 -13.61
N GLY A 39 -6.30 -5.79 -12.89
CA GLY A 39 -6.30 -5.86 -11.43
C GLY A 39 -6.87 -4.61 -10.74
N HIS A 40 -7.92 -4.01 -11.30
CA HIS A 40 -8.44 -2.73 -10.80
C HIS A 40 -8.94 -2.83 -9.35
N LYS A 41 -9.61 -3.93 -8.99
CA LYS A 41 -10.13 -4.11 -7.64
C LYS A 41 -8.98 -4.25 -6.64
N GLY A 42 -7.98 -5.07 -6.96
CA GLY A 42 -6.80 -5.23 -6.10
C GLY A 42 -6.04 -3.92 -5.90
N ARG A 43 -5.82 -3.17 -6.99
CA ARG A 43 -5.15 -1.86 -6.92
C ARG A 43 -5.93 -0.84 -6.10
N ALA A 44 -7.26 -0.83 -6.22
CA ALA A 44 -8.10 0.06 -5.45
C ALA A 44 -8.05 -0.26 -3.96
N PHE A 45 -8.10 -1.56 -3.60
CA PHE A 45 -7.95 -2.02 -2.23
C PHE A 45 -6.59 -1.61 -1.64
N ASP A 46 -5.51 -1.90 -2.37
CA ASP A 46 -4.15 -1.59 -1.94
C ASP A 46 -3.93 -0.08 -1.74
N THR A 47 -4.47 0.74 -2.65
CA THR A 47 -4.43 2.21 -2.56
C THR A 47 -5.20 2.71 -1.33
N GLY A 48 -6.39 2.15 -1.08
CA GLY A 48 -7.20 2.48 0.10
C GLY A 48 -6.49 2.15 1.40
N TYR A 49 -5.86 0.97 1.48
CA TYR A 49 -5.07 0.56 2.63
C TYR A 49 -3.89 1.49 2.88
N LEU A 50 -3.08 1.79 1.86
CA LEU A 50 -1.94 2.72 1.99
C LEU A 50 -2.40 4.11 2.46
N LYS A 51 -3.50 4.63 1.90
CA LYS A 51 -4.08 5.90 2.32
C LYS A 51 -4.45 5.89 3.81
N ALA A 52 -5.11 4.83 4.29
CA ALA A 52 -5.51 4.71 5.70
C ALA A 52 -4.29 4.65 6.64
N VAL A 53 -3.25 3.89 6.29
CA VAL A 53 -2.02 3.84 7.08
C VAL A 53 -1.34 5.21 7.13
N LEU A 54 -1.22 5.89 5.99
CA LEU A 54 -0.63 7.24 5.93
C LEU A 54 -1.40 8.24 6.80
N GLN A 55 -2.73 8.22 6.75
CA GLN A 55 -3.59 9.06 7.59
C GLN A 55 -3.43 8.77 9.09
N THR A 56 -3.20 7.50 9.44
CA THR A 56 -3.03 7.06 10.84
C THR A 56 -1.66 7.46 11.40
N LEU A 57 -0.64 7.56 10.55
CA LEU A 57 0.71 7.97 10.95
C LEU A 57 0.82 9.48 11.22
N GLY A 58 -0.22 10.28 10.92
CA GLY A 58 -0.28 11.74 11.09
C GLY A 58 0.42 12.48 9.97
#